data_AF-A0A4V2K6G0-F1
#
_entry.id   AF-A0A4V2K6G0-F1
#
_cell.length_a   1.000
_cell.length_b   1.000
_cell.length_c   1.000
_cell.angle_alpha   90.00
_cell.angle_beta   90.00
_cell.angle_gamma   90.00
#
_symmetry.space_group_name_H-M   'P 1'
#
loop_
_entity.id
_entity.type
_entity.pdbx_description
1 polymer ?
#
loop_
_entity_poly.entity_id
_entity_poly.type
_entity_poly.pdbx_seq_one_letter_code
_entity_poly.pdbx_strand_id
1 'polypeptide(L)'
;TKVLGVSLRLSKKGVMEAIAIGTPDTAFLINLTAECYAEKSKNSSHDAGLAQILNNEHCLLAGFQMPRLALLLHRQTASHVYGIDLSTLHSKFTRKQVSAAELADRHLSNRTNQRAIHALWLRDSDQDICLHAWLSACIAEKCITAIQKAAKIDTRHLPQHQLSCLSQLILNIELLEADKPTGYENDFEDVGLDGEGQVVLQNARFKTRVRKSRQTIIEINGGDVKLQAVAAKGRQTGLKVVEGKFNGKVDRVRVVGREELTRAELSRDEHILLVLQNAHTLVESPYVHMVWFPSDSNPPQGPTGRVVSTGGNTDAFEALNASQRKVANAMITDGEPLVIAHAGPPGTGKTTTIAAALEHWQNQEQPVWVIAQSNVGVKNIALSLFKREQKTGHKINFKIIVSMEFHFEWHEYMYDDIELYLIRSDEFGEGFDPRIHIGTSKVILCTLSMLSHDALVKQKILEYVPMERLVVDEASQIDMFEFMHLFHKFNTLKKVCMFGDPKQLPPYGKEAAPAMQTIFDLKQFQKSSYFLDTQYRMPIPLGNFISKTIYDSKLKSEHKIRDFRTSSVLFVDVRKGAEERAGLSWK
;
A
#
# COMPACT_ATOMS: atom_id res chain seq x y z
N THR A 1 -34.11 -6.83 -15.24
CA THR A 1 -33.31 -5.85 -14.50
C THR A 1 -32.76 -4.85 -15.48
N LYS A 2 -33.02 -3.55 -15.28
CA LYS A 2 -32.37 -2.50 -16.06
C LYS A 2 -30.96 -2.30 -15.50
N VAL A 3 -29.97 -2.14 -16.37
CA VAL A 3 -28.59 -1.87 -15.96
C VAL A 3 -28.24 -0.44 -16.32
N LEU A 4 -27.84 0.35 -15.33
CA LEU A 4 -27.44 1.73 -15.51
C LEU A 4 -25.95 1.85 -15.26
N GLY A 5 -25.24 2.51 -16.16
CA GLY A 5 -23.85 2.86 -15.92
C GLY A 5 -23.75 3.99 -14.88
N VAL A 6 -22.72 3.96 -14.03
CA VAL A 6 -22.53 5.00 -12.99
C VAL A 6 -21.08 5.46 -12.93
N SER A 7 -20.89 6.77 -12.69
CA SER A 7 -19.61 7.39 -12.34
C SER A 7 -19.85 8.57 -11.39
N LEU A 8 -18.81 9.03 -10.71
CA LEU A 8 -18.88 10.15 -9.77
C LEU A 8 -17.63 11.02 -9.84
N ARG A 9 -17.75 12.27 -9.37
CA ARG A 9 -16.63 13.18 -9.15
C ARG A 9 -16.54 13.55 -7.67
N LEU A 10 -15.34 13.48 -7.13
CA LEU A 10 -15.01 13.98 -5.79
C LEU A 10 -14.27 15.31 -5.89
N SER A 11 -14.51 16.20 -4.93
CA SER A 11 -13.69 17.37 -4.69
C SER A 11 -12.31 16.98 -4.16
N LYS A 12 -11.36 17.92 -4.15
CA LYS A 12 -10.05 17.75 -3.51
C LYS A 12 -10.12 17.41 -2.01
N LYS A 13 -11.27 17.65 -1.37
CA LYS A 13 -11.52 17.31 0.05
C LYS A 13 -12.30 16.00 0.20
N GLY A 14 -12.58 15.29 -0.89
CA GLY A 14 -13.27 14.01 -0.86
C GLY A 14 -14.79 14.11 -0.71
N VAL A 15 -15.37 15.29 -0.99
CA VAL A 15 -16.84 15.48 -1.02
C VAL A 15 -17.33 15.19 -2.43
N MET A 16 -18.40 14.41 -2.58
CA MET A 16 -18.98 14.14 -3.91
C MET A 16 -19.60 15.41 -4.50
N GLU A 17 -19.15 15.82 -5.67
CA GLU A 17 -19.62 17.02 -6.38
C GLU A 17 -20.59 16.70 -7.50
N ALA A 18 -20.49 15.52 -8.09
CA ALA A 18 -21.37 15.10 -9.16
C ALA A 18 -21.51 13.59 -9.25
N ILE A 19 -22.66 13.14 -9.75
CA ILE A 19 -22.93 11.75 -10.13
C ILE A 19 -23.41 11.74 -11.58
N ALA A 20 -22.86 10.85 -12.39
CA ALA A 20 -23.35 10.57 -13.73
C ALA A 20 -24.05 9.21 -13.76
N ILE A 21 -25.23 9.16 -14.36
CA ILE A 21 -26.01 7.92 -14.59
C ILE A 21 -26.25 7.77 -16.09
N GLY A 22 -25.83 6.64 -16.66
CA GLY A 22 -25.87 6.38 -18.09
C GLY A 22 -26.79 5.22 -18.47
N THR A 23 -27.46 5.38 -19.60
CA THR A 23 -28.03 4.32 -20.44
C THR A 23 -27.22 4.26 -21.75
N PRO A 24 -27.42 3.25 -22.61
CA PRO A 24 -26.72 3.20 -23.90
C PRO A 24 -27.01 4.40 -24.83
N ASP A 25 -28.13 5.09 -24.60
CA ASP A 25 -28.66 6.18 -25.41
C ASP A 25 -28.60 7.57 -24.75
N THR A 26 -28.45 7.66 -23.42
CA THR A 26 -28.48 8.95 -22.71
C THR A 26 -27.59 8.91 -21.46
N ALA A 27 -26.98 10.05 -21.12
CA ALA A 27 -26.30 10.23 -19.83
C ALA A 27 -26.90 11.43 -19.08
N PHE A 28 -27.19 11.22 -17.80
CA PHE A 28 -27.70 12.23 -16.89
C PHE A 28 -26.58 12.64 -15.93
N LEU A 29 -26.37 13.94 -15.80
CA LEU A 29 -25.45 14.52 -14.83
C LEU A 29 -26.23 15.16 -13.68
N ILE A 30 -25.91 14.77 -12.46
CA ILE A 30 -26.49 15.31 -11.24
C ILE A 30 -25.37 16.05 -10.50
N ASN A 31 -25.44 17.38 -10.49
CA ASN A 31 -24.51 18.22 -9.74
C ASN A 31 -25.00 18.39 -8.30
N LEU A 32 -24.12 18.16 -7.34
CA LEU A 32 -24.39 18.22 -5.91
C LEU A 32 -23.69 19.46 -5.34
N THR A 33 -24.46 20.51 -5.06
CA THR A 33 -23.92 21.77 -4.53
C THR A 33 -23.72 21.70 -3.01
N ALA A 34 -22.92 22.60 -2.45
CA ALA A 34 -22.76 22.73 -1.00
C ALA A 34 -24.10 23.00 -0.27
N GLU A 35 -25.04 23.67 -0.95
CA GLU A 35 -26.40 23.94 -0.47
C GLU A 35 -27.21 22.65 -0.32
N CYS A 36 -27.07 21.68 -1.24
CA CYS A 36 -27.66 20.34 -1.10
C CYS A 36 -27.23 19.62 0.18
N TYR A 37 -26.03 19.93 0.71
CA TYR A 37 -25.53 19.34 1.95
C TYR A 37 -25.91 20.12 3.22
N ALA A 38 -26.11 21.44 3.12
CA ALA A 38 -26.55 22.29 4.22
C ALA A 38 -28.06 22.12 4.54
N GLU A 39 -28.87 21.78 3.54
CA GLU A 39 -30.31 21.54 3.70
C GLU A 39 -30.66 20.17 4.30
N LYS A 40 -29.68 19.32 4.63
CA LYS A 40 -29.88 18.04 5.36
C LYS A 40 -30.62 18.20 6.70
N SER A 41 -30.79 19.43 7.21
CA SER A 41 -31.60 19.71 8.40
C SER A 41 -33.07 20.12 8.14
N LYS A 42 -33.51 20.36 6.88
CA LYS A 42 -34.85 20.93 6.64
C LYS A 42 -35.69 20.40 5.46
N ASN A 43 -35.17 19.71 4.44
CA ASN A 43 -36.00 19.19 3.34
C ASN A 43 -35.58 17.80 2.85
N SER A 44 -36.47 16.80 2.99
CA SER A 44 -36.25 15.38 2.68
C SER A 44 -36.62 14.96 1.25
N SER A 45 -37.04 15.88 0.37
CA SER A 45 -37.64 15.54 -0.93
C SER A 45 -36.63 15.43 -2.09
N HIS A 46 -35.51 16.17 -2.08
CA HIS A 46 -34.52 16.13 -3.16
C HIS A 46 -33.66 14.86 -3.13
N ASP A 47 -33.33 14.35 -1.94
CA ASP A 47 -32.63 13.07 -1.78
C ASP A 47 -33.51 11.86 -2.12
N ALA A 48 -34.84 11.99 -2.07
CA ALA A 48 -35.76 10.88 -2.30
C ALA A 48 -35.66 10.30 -3.73
N GLY A 49 -35.44 11.15 -4.74
CA GLY A 49 -35.34 10.71 -6.15
C GLY A 49 -34.05 9.94 -6.43
N LEU A 50 -32.90 10.43 -5.96
CA LEU A 50 -31.63 9.73 -6.10
C LEU A 50 -31.61 8.45 -5.25
N ALA A 51 -32.12 8.51 -4.03
CA ALA A 51 -32.27 7.33 -3.16
C ALA A 51 -33.18 6.28 -3.80
N GLN A 52 -34.25 6.68 -4.51
CA GLN A 52 -35.08 5.75 -5.27
C GLN A 52 -34.31 5.06 -6.40
N ILE A 53 -33.37 5.73 -7.07
CA ILE A 53 -32.56 5.08 -8.11
C ILE A 53 -31.53 4.12 -7.48
N LEU A 54 -30.84 4.57 -6.43
CA LEU A 54 -29.78 3.80 -5.78
C LEU A 54 -30.30 2.56 -5.03
N ASN A 55 -31.44 2.70 -4.33
CA ASN A 55 -32.04 1.61 -3.53
C ASN A 55 -32.98 0.70 -4.33
N ASN A 56 -33.17 0.91 -5.65
CA ASN A 56 -34.11 0.11 -6.43
C ASN A 56 -33.51 -1.25 -6.80
N GLU A 57 -34.06 -2.32 -6.25
CA GLU A 57 -33.63 -3.70 -6.49
C GLU A 57 -33.76 -4.15 -7.96
N HIS A 58 -34.60 -3.48 -8.75
CA HIS A 58 -34.76 -3.76 -10.18
C HIS A 58 -33.80 -2.97 -11.08
N CYS A 59 -33.03 -2.05 -10.48
CA CYS A 59 -32.01 -1.25 -11.11
C CYS A 59 -30.62 -1.72 -10.64
N LEU A 60 -29.85 -2.28 -11.56
CA LEU A 60 -28.47 -2.69 -11.28
C LEU A 60 -27.52 -1.59 -11.74
N LEU A 61 -26.67 -1.07 -10.85
CA LEU A 61 -25.62 -0.15 -11.26
C LEU A 61 -24.41 -0.92 -11.80
N ALA A 62 -23.83 -0.45 -12.90
CA ALA A 62 -22.63 -1.01 -13.50
C ALA A 62 -21.54 0.07 -13.58
N GLY A 63 -20.34 -0.28 -13.15
CA GLY A 63 -19.20 0.62 -13.20
C GLY A 63 -17.88 -0.13 -13.20
N PHE A 64 -16.80 0.62 -13.42
CA PHE A 64 -15.44 0.15 -13.22
C PHE A 64 -15.01 0.51 -11.80
N GLN A 65 -14.38 -0.43 -11.09
CA GLN A 65 -14.10 -0.28 -9.66
C GLN A 65 -15.37 -0.01 -8.86
N MET A 66 -16.46 -0.72 -9.21
CA MET A 66 -17.77 -0.57 -8.59
C MET A 66 -17.76 -0.69 -7.05
N PRO A 67 -16.88 -1.49 -6.39
CA PRO A 67 -16.76 -1.47 -4.93
C PRO A 67 -16.46 -0.07 -4.36
N ARG A 68 -15.58 0.69 -5.04
CA ARG A 68 -15.22 2.05 -4.65
C ARG A 68 -16.42 2.98 -4.80
N LEU A 69 -17.06 2.94 -5.97
CA LEU A 69 -18.26 3.73 -6.28
C LEU A 69 -19.38 3.46 -5.28
N ALA A 70 -19.68 2.19 -4.98
CA ALA A 70 -20.73 1.80 -4.06
C ALA A 70 -20.51 2.35 -2.65
N LEU A 71 -19.28 2.24 -2.13
CA LEU A 71 -18.94 2.73 -0.78
C LEU A 71 -18.99 4.26 -0.69
N LEU A 72 -18.54 4.98 -1.73
CA LEU A 72 -18.58 6.45 -1.78
C LEU A 72 -20.00 6.99 -1.93
N LEU A 73 -20.80 6.37 -2.81
CA LEU A 73 -22.22 6.69 -2.97
C LEU A 73 -22.97 6.47 -1.66
N HIS A 74 -22.77 5.32 -1.00
CA HIS A 74 -23.37 5.04 0.30
C HIS A 74 -22.95 6.07 1.36
N ARG A 75 -21.65 6.38 1.46
CA ARG A 75 -21.12 7.35 2.42
C ARG A 75 -21.81 8.71 2.33
N GLN A 76 -22.06 9.21 1.11
CA GLN A 76 -22.58 10.56 0.92
C GLN A 76 -24.12 10.62 0.99
N THR A 77 -24.79 9.60 0.45
CA THR A 77 -26.25 9.56 0.28
C THR A 77 -26.99 8.79 1.36
N ALA A 78 -26.27 8.03 2.19
CA ALA A 78 -26.81 7.03 3.12
C ALA A 78 -27.71 5.96 2.46
N SER A 79 -27.79 5.93 1.12
CA SER A 79 -28.53 4.92 0.38
C SER A 79 -27.68 3.67 0.19
N HIS A 80 -28.32 2.51 0.23
CA HIS A 80 -27.67 1.28 -0.13
C HIS A 80 -27.53 1.19 -1.66
N VAL A 81 -26.43 0.59 -2.09
CA VAL A 81 -26.08 0.43 -3.50
C VAL A 81 -26.05 -1.05 -3.85
N TYR A 82 -26.73 -1.39 -4.94
CA TYR A 82 -26.70 -2.69 -5.59
C TYR A 82 -26.07 -2.57 -6.98
N GLY A 83 -25.00 -3.30 -7.23
CA GLY A 83 -24.21 -3.11 -8.45
C GLY A 83 -23.38 -4.30 -8.92
N ILE A 84 -22.72 -4.10 -10.05
CA ILE A 84 -21.81 -5.05 -10.67
C ILE A 84 -20.52 -4.34 -11.08
N ASP A 85 -19.39 -4.95 -10.73
CA ASP A 85 -18.09 -4.50 -11.21
C ASP A 85 -17.81 -5.08 -12.60
N LEU A 86 -17.65 -4.19 -13.58
CA LEU A 86 -17.36 -4.57 -14.96
C LEU A 86 -15.91 -5.06 -15.10
N SER A 87 -14.99 -4.58 -14.26
CA SER A 87 -13.56 -4.91 -14.37
C SER A 87 -13.26 -6.37 -14.07
N THR A 88 -14.04 -7.02 -13.20
CA THR A 88 -13.89 -8.45 -12.86
C THR A 88 -14.85 -9.39 -13.59
N LEU A 89 -15.77 -8.86 -14.42
CA LEU A 89 -16.92 -9.60 -14.95
C LEU A 89 -16.58 -10.90 -15.71
N HIS A 90 -15.48 -10.89 -16.46
CA HIS A 90 -15.06 -12.02 -17.31
C HIS A 90 -13.82 -12.74 -16.79
N SER A 91 -13.35 -12.40 -15.60
CA SER A 91 -12.13 -12.99 -15.08
C SER A 91 -12.41 -14.22 -14.24
N LYS A 92 -11.65 -15.30 -14.47
CA LYS A 92 -11.64 -16.48 -13.59
C LYS A 92 -11.01 -16.19 -12.22
N PHE A 93 -10.20 -15.12 -12.14
CA PHE A 93 -9.53 -14.68 -10.94
C PHE A 93 -9.82 -13.20 -10.72
N THR A 94 -10.48 -12.85 -9.62
CA THR A 94 -10.90 -11.49 -9.30
C THR A 94 -9.74 -10.47 -9.27
N ARG A 95 -8.50 -10.89 -9.00
CA ARG A 95 -7.28 -10.06 -9.14
C ARG A 95 -6.90 -9.65 -10.56
N LYS A 96 -7.43 -10.33 -11.60
CA LYS A 96 -7.17 -9.98 -12.99
C LYS A 96 -8.29 -9.07 -13.49
N GLN A 97 -8.13 -7.78 -13.22
CA GLN A 97 -9.05 -6.75 -13.69
C GLN A 97 -8.82 -6.48 -15.19
N VAL A 98 -9.92 -6.21 -15.89
CA VAL A 98 -9.95 -5.84 -17.31
C VAL A 98 -10.32 -4.37 -17.39
N SER A 99 -9.58 -3.59 -18.17
CA SER A 99 -9.83 -2.15 -18.29
C SER A 99 -11.07 -1.85 -19.13
N ALA A 100 -11.62 -0.64 -18.98
CA ALA A 100 -12.71 -0.15 -19.82
C ALA A 100 -12.36 -0.17 -21.31
N ALA A 101 -11.12 0.19 -21.65
CA ALA A 101 -10.62 0.17 -23.01
C ALA A 101 -10.65 -1.25 -23.62
N GLU A 102 -10.22 -2.25 -22.85
CA GLU A 102 -10.19 -3.65 -23.31
C GLU A 102 -11.59 -4.24 -23.46
N LEU A 103 -12.54 -3.91 -22.58
CA LEU A 103 -13.92 -4.35 -22.72
C LEU A 103 -14.64 -3.66 -23.87
N ALA A 104 -14.39 -2.36 -24.08
CA ALA A 104 -14.94 -1.63 -25.22
C ALA A 104 -14.44 -2.21 -26.54
N ASP A 105 -13.15 -2.55 -26.63
CA ASP A 105 -12.53 -3.19 -27.80
C ASP A 105 -13.13 -4.56 -28.11
N ARG A 106 -13.37 -5.35 -27.06
CA ARG A 106 -13.92 -6.70 -27.19
C ARG A 106 -15.42 -6.71 -27.54
N HIS A 107 -16.21 -5.82 -26.97
CA HIS A 107 -17.68 -5.92 -26.97
C HIS A 107 -18.38 -4.83 -27.78
N LEU A 108 -17.77 -3.68 -28.01
CA LEU A 108 -18.39 -2.56 -28.73
C LEU A 108 -17.83 -2.42 -30.15
N SER A 109 -16.51 -2.34 -30.31
CA SER A 109 -15.87 -2.18 -31.62
C SER A 109 -14.40 -2.58 -31.58
N ASN A 110 -13.97 -3.40 -32.55
CA ASN A 110 -12.57 -3.79 -32.74
C ASN A 110 -11.64 -2.67 -33.26
N ARG A 111 -12.16 -1.44 -33.37
CA ARG A 111 -11.41 -0.23 -33.75
C ARG A 111 -11.45 0.84 -32.67
N THR A 112 -11.77 0.49 -31.43
CA THR A 112 -11.77 1.47 -30.33
C THR A 112 -10.41 2.10 -30.14
N ASN A 113 -10.41 3.42 -29.96
CA ASN A 113 -9.23 4.14 -29.53
C ASN A 113 -9.01 3.90 -28.02
N GLN A 114 -8.36 2.79 -27.68
CA GLN A 114 -8.08 2.40 -26.29
C GLN A 114 -7.35 3.49 -25.50
N ARG A 115 -6.48 4.26 -26.17
CA ARG A 115 -5.75 5.38 -25.55
C ARG A 115 -6.68 6.52 -25.13
N ALA A 116 -7.64 6.87 -25.98
CA ALA A 116 -8.65 7.87 -25.64
C ALA A 116 -9.51 7.42 -24.46
N ILE A 117 -9.83 6.11 -24.39
CA ILE A 117 -10.58 5.55 -23.25
C ILE A 117 -9.72 5.54 -21.98
N HIS A 118 -8.43 5.22 -22.04
CA HIS A 118 -7.56 5.34 -20.86
C HIS A 118 -7.42 6.80 -20.38
N ALA A 119 -7.27 7.75 -21.30
CA ALA A 119 -7.19 9.17 -20.98
C ALA A 119 -8.49 9.72 -20.38
N LEU A 120 -9.63 9.13 -20.75
CA LEU A 120 -10.94 9.48 -20.19
C LEU A 120 -10.97 9.28 -18.66
N TRP A 121 -10.28 8.27 -18.12
CA TRP A 121 -10.18 8.01 -16.67
C TRP A 121 -9.19 8.91 -15.92
N LEU A 122 -8.50 9.82 -16.62
CA LEU A 122 -7.56 10.79 -16.03
C LEU A 122 -8.14 12.20 -15.96
N ARG A 123 -9.34 12.40 -16.50
CA ARG A 123 -10.02 13.70 -16.60
C ARG A 123 -11.35 13.63 -15.85
N ASP A 124 -11.80 14.78 -15.37
CA ASP A 124 -12.91 14.91 -14.44
C ASP A 124 -13.92 15.99 -14.88
N SER A 125 -13.93 16.38 -16.16
CA SER A 125 -14.97 17.29 -16.67
C SER A 125 -16.36 16.66 -16.61
N ASP A 126 -17.39 17.51 -16.64
CA ASP A 126 -18.80 17.07 -16.70
C ASP A 126 -19.07 16.10 -17.86
N GLN A 127 -18.44 16.35 -19.01
CA GLN A 127 -18.51 15.46 -20.16
C GLN A 127 -17.79 14.13 -19.89
N ASP A 128 -16.63 14.15 -19.23
CA ASP A 128 -15.85 12.94 -18.97
C ASP A 128 -16.61 11.97 -18.05
N ILE A 129 -17.17 12.45 -16.93
CA ILE A 129 -17.95 11.60 -16.02
C ILE A 129 -19.23 11.04 -16.68
N CYS A 130 -19.86 11.82 -17.58
CA CYS A 130 -20.98 11.33 -18.38
C CYS A 130 -20.54 10.23 -19.36
N LEU A 131 -19.40 10.38 -20.01
CA LEU A 131 -18.83 9.37 -20.90
C LEU A 131 -18.44 8.09 -20.13
N HIS A 132 -17.97 8.18 -18.89
CA HIS A 132 -17.71 7.00 -18.04
C HIS A 132 -19.00 6.20 -17.80
N ALA A 133 -20.05 6.90 -17.36
CA ALA A 133 -21.34 6.28 -17.06
C ALA A 133 -21.97 5.70 -18.33
N TRP A 134 -21.99 6.45 -19.43
CA TRP A 134 -22.48 5.98 -20.73
C TRP A 134 -21.71 4.75 -21.23
N LEU A 135 -20.37 4.80 -21.22
CA LEU A 135 -19.55 3.68 -21.69
C LEU A 135 -19.79 2.41 -20.85
N SER A 136 -19.93 2.57 -19.53
CA SER A 136 -20.27 1.47 -18.61
C SER A 136 -21.63 0.86 -18.96
N ALA A 137 -22.63 1.68 -19.30
CA ALA A 137 -23.95 1.22 -19.73
C ALA A 137 -23.91 0.47 -21.08
N CYS A 138 -23.19 0.99 -22.06
CA CYS A 138 -23.01 0.32 -23.36
C CYS A 138 -22.35 -1.04 -23.21
N ILE A 139 -21.27 -1.13 -22.42
CA ILE A 139 -20.58 -2.40 -22.16
C ILE A 139 -21.52 -3.36 -21.42
N ALA A 140 -22.24 -2.87 -20.40
CA ALA A 140 -23.16 -3.70 -19.63
C ALA A 140 -24.27 -4.30 -20.48
N GLU A 141 -24.83 -3.54 -21.44
CA GLU A 141 -25.84 -4.04 -22.38
C GLU A 141 -25.33 -5.25 -23.17
N LYS A 142 -24.09 -5.17 -23.69
CA LYS A 142 -23.48 -6.27 -24.46
C LYS A 142 -23.08 -7.47 -23.59
N CYS A 143 -22.98 -7.28 -22.28
CA CYS A 143 -22.54 -8.30 -21.33
C CYS A 143 -23.66 -8.83 -20.42
N ILE A 144 -24.94 -8.62 -20.77
CA ILE A 144 -26.08 -8.91 -19.88
C ILE A 144 -26.11 -10.37 -19.37
N THR A 145 -25.78 -11.34 -20.21
CA THR A 145 -25.74 -12.77 -19.83
C THR A 145 -24.63 -13.08 -18.82
N ALA A 146 -23.47 -12.43 -18.97
CA ALA A 146 -22.38 -12.54 -18.00
C ALA A 146 -22.76 -11.85 -16.69
N ILE A 147 -23.38 -10.67 -16.78
CA ILE A 147 -23.89 -9.93 -15.63
C ILE A 147 -24.88 -10.79 -14.85
N GLN A 148 -25.83 -11.48 -15.48
CA GLN A 148 -26.79 -12.33 -14.75
C GLN A 148 -26.12 -13.43 -13.91
N LYS A 149 -24.96 -13.94 -14.33
CA LYS A 149 -24.24 -15.04 -13.66
C LYS A 149 -23.22 -14.58 -12.62
N ALA A 150 -22.78 -13.33 -12.69
CA ALA A 150 -21.73 -12.83 -11.81
C ALA A 150 -22.23 -12.63 -10.36
N ALA A 151 -21.31 -12.61 -9.39
CA ALA A 151 -21.64 -12.13 -8.05
C ALA A 151 -21.92 -10.62 -8.06
N LYS A 152 -22.80 -10.15 -7.18
CA LYS A 152 -23.27 -8.75 -7.14
C LYS A 152 -22.72 -8.07 -5.91
N ILE A 153 -22.38 -6.81 -6.05
CA ILE A 153 -22.01 -5.93 -4.96
C ILE A 153 -23.30 -5.48 -4.30
N ASP A 154 -23.42 -5.66 -3.00
CA ASP A 154 -24.55 -5.18 -2.24
C ASP A 154 -24.10 -4.66 -0.87
N THR A 155 -24.24 -3.35 -0.67
CA THR A 155 -23.89 -2.72 0.60
C THR A 155 -24.78 -3.14 1.77
N ARG A 156 -25.97 -3.72 1.52
CA ARG A 156 -26.91 -4.15 2.58
C ARG A 156 -26.41 -5.33 3.39
N HIS A 157 -25.43 -6.06 2.86
CA HIS A 157 -24.81 -7.20 3.57
C HIS A 157 -23.93 -6.76 4.74
N LEU A 158 -23.57 -5.47 4.83
CA LEU A 158 -22.66 -4.97 5.85
C LEU A 158 -23.38 -4.00 6.80
N PRO A 159 -23.07 -4.05 8.11
CA PRO A 159 -23.58 -3.07 9.06
C PRO A 159 -22.95 -1.69 8.83
N GLN A 160 -23.64 -0.64 9.28
CA GLN A 160 -23.24 0.77 9.04
C GLN A 160 -21.81 1.09 9.48
N HIS A 161 -21.34 0.53 10.61
CA HIS A 161 -19.99 0.79 11.10
C HIS A 161 -18.91 0.16 10.20
N GLN A 162 -19.16 -1.01 9.60
CA GLN A 162 -18.26 -1.63 8.62
C GLN A 162 -18.26 -0.84 7.30
N LEU A 163 -19.43 -0.42 6.82
CA LEU A 163 -19.54 0.45 5.65
C LEU A 163 -18.80 1.78 5.86
N SER A 164 -18.92 2.37 7.06
CA SER A 164 -18.22 3.61 7.41
C SER A 164 -16.70 3.41 7.40
N CYS A 165 -16.21 2.30 7.95
CA CYS A 165 -14.80 1.93 7.93
C CYS A 165 -14.26 1.74 6.50
N LEU A 166 -14.92 0.90 5.69
CA LEU A 166 -14.52 0.63 4.30
C LEU A 166 -14.63 1.88 3.41
N SER A 167 -15.65 2.71 3.61
CA SER A 167 -15.77 3.98 2.87
C SER A 167 -14.65 4.96 3.22
N GLN A 168 -14.15 4.96 4.46
CA GLN A 168 -13.02 5.79 4.86
C GLN A 168 -11.71 5.29 4.23
N LEU A 169 -11.52 3.97 4.16
CA LEU A 169 -10.43 3.35 3.42
C LEU A 169 -10.44 3.82 1.96
N ILE A 170 -11.57 3.66 1.26
CA ILE A 170 -11.70 4.06 -0.14
C ILE A 170 -11.46 5.56 -0.32
N LEU A 171 -12.00 6.39 0.58
CA LEU A 171 -11.79 7.84 0.51
C LEU A 171 -10.31 8.22 0.59
N ASN A 172 -9.54 7.57 1.48
CA ASN A 172 -8.10 7.81 1.55
C ASN A 172 -7.41 7.44 0.24
N ILE A 173 -7.78 6.32 -0.39
CA ILE A 173 -7.23 5.90 -1.69
C ILE A 173 -7.54 6.94 -2.78
N GLU A 174 -8.79 7.37 -2.90
CA GLU A 174 -9.20 8.32 -3.93
C GLU A 174 -8.48 9.67 -3.77
N LEU A 175 -8.29 10.14 -2.53
CA LEU A 175 -7.55 11.38 -2.27
C LEU A 175 -6.07 11.26 -2.65
N LEU A 176 -5.43 10.14 -2.33
CA LEU A 176 -4.05 9.87 -2.75
C LEU A 176 -3.93 9.75 -4.27
N GLU A 177 -4.87 9.07 -4.92
CA GLU A 177 -4.86 8.92 -6.36
C GLU A 177 -5.11 10.26 -7.06
N ALA A 178 -5.99 11.11 -6.54
CA ALA A 178 -6.25 12.45 -7.05
C ALA A 178 -5.02 13.38 -6.96
N ASP A 179 -4.19 13.23 -5.92
CA ASP A 179 -2.96 14.00 -5.74
C ASP A 179 -1.82 13.55 -6.69
N LYS A 180 -1.88 12.32 -7.22
CA LYS A 180 -0.89 11.84 -8.20
C LYS A 180 -1.00 12.63 -9.51
N PRO A 181 0.11 13.22 -10.01
CA PRO A 181 0.11 13.95 -11.27
C PRO A 181 -0.25 13.02 -12.43
N THR A 182 -1.00 13.53 -13.41
CA THR A 182 -1.37 12.81 -14.64
C THR A 182 -0.24 12.77 -15.67
N GLY A 183 0.86 13.45 -15.39
CA GLY A 183 2.12 13.29 -16.12
C GLY A 183 3.26 14.07 -15.47
N TYR A 184 4.49 13.65 -15.74
CA TYR A 184 5.70 14.23 -15.14
C TYR A 184 6.88 14.18 -16.11
N GLU A 185 7.84 15.07 -15.90
CA GLU A 185 9.12 15.07 -16.62
C GLU A 185 10.01 13.95 -16.11
N ASN A 186 10.63 13.25 -17.04
CA ASN A 186 11.48 12.11 -16.74
C ASN A 186 12.96 12.52 -16.80
N ASP A 187 13.70 12.31 -15.71
CA ASP A 187 15.16 12.47 -15.73
C ASP A 187 15.80 11.28 -16.47
N PHE A 188 16.53 11.54 -17.56
CA PHE A 188 17.21 10.52 -18.39
C PHE A 188 18.67 10.87 -18.70
N GLU A 189 19.49 9.83 -18.89
CA GLU A 189 20.88 9.91 -19.34
C GLU A 189 20.98 9.79 -20.87
N ASP A 190 20.22 8.87 -21.46
CA ASP A 190 20.25 8.60 -22.91
C ASP A 190 18.95 7.97 -23.40
N VAL A 191 18.66 8.12 -24.69
CA VAL A 191 17.59 7.40 -25.40
C VAL A 191 18.11 6.94 -26.76
N GLY A 192 18.23 5.62 -26.93
CA GLY A 192 18.84 5.02 -28.11
C GLY A 192 18.04 3.84 -28.65
N LEU A 193 18.60 3.19 -29.67
CA LEU A 193 18.15 1.87 -30.13
C LEU A 193 19.07 0.81 -29.54
N ASP A 194 18.51 -0.31 -29.08
CA ASP A 194 19.30 -1.48 -28.72
C ASP A 194 19.70 -2.31 -29.95
N GLY A 195 20.42 -3.41 -29.71
CA GLY A 195 20.88 -4.32 -30.76
C GLY A 195 19.75 -5.02 -31.54
N GLU A 196 18.52 -4.96 -31.05
CA GLU A 196 17.33 -5.51 -31.70
C GLU A 196 16.49 -4.42 -32.40
N GLY A 197 16.96 -3.16 -32.38
CA GLY A 197 16.27 -2.03 -32.99
C GLY A 197 15.09 -1.51 -32.15
N GLN A 198 15.00 -1.89 -30.88
CA GLN A 198 14.00 -1.38 -29.96
C GLN A 198 14.49 -0.09 -29.29
N VAL A 199 13.59 0.88 -29.09
CA VAL A 199 13.93 2.13 -28.39
C VAL A 199 14.14 1.84 -26.90
N VAL A 200 15.24 2.29 -26.33
CA VAL A 200 15.57 2.13 -24.91
C VAL A 200 15.81 3.50 -24.28
N LEU A 201 15.11 3.77 -23.19
CA LEU A 201 15.30 4.93 -22.33
C LEU A 201 16.20 4.54 -21.15
N GLN A 202 17.38 5.15 -21.07
CA GLN A 202 18.29 5.05 -19.93
C GLN A 202 17.94 6.17 -18.95
N ASN A 203 17.32 5.81 -17.83
CA ASN A 203 16.91 6.77 -16.80
C ASN A 203 18.12 7.23 -15.97
N ALA A 204 18.22 8.54 -15.70
CA ALA A 204 19.33 9.09 -14.92
C ALA A 204 19.30 8.58 -13.48
N ARG A 205 18.10 8.47 -12.93
CA ARG A 205 17.85 7.92 -11.59
C ARG A 205 16.96 6.71 -11.72
N PHE A 206 17.14 5.78 -10.80
CA PHE A 206 16.28 4.62 -10.75
C PHE A 206 14.79 5.02 -10.59
N LYS A 207 14.52 5.97 -9.68
CA LYS A 207 13.17 6.42 -9.35
C LYS A 207 12.37 7.01 -10.52
N THR A 208 13.04 7.37 -11.63
CA THR A 208 12.38 7.89 -12.84
C THR A 208 12.08 6.81 -13.86
N ARG A 209 12.46 5.54 -13.61
CA ARG A 209 12.13 4.42 -14.50
C ARG A 209 10.63 4.20 -14.62
N VAL A 210 10.16 3.90 -15.83
CA VAL A 210 8.74 3.69 -16.12
C VAL A 210 8.42 2.19 -16.17
N ARG A 211 7.42 1.73 -15.41
CA ARG A 211 7.01 0.32 -15.46
C ARG A 211 6.26 0.02 -16.75
N LYS A 212 6.28 -1.25 -17.17
CA LYS A 212 5.40 -1.73 -18.24
C LYS A 212 3.95 -1.45 -17.84
N SER A 213 3.25 -0.68 -18.66
CA SER A 213 1.85 -0.32 -18.41
C SER A 213 1.15 -0.02 -19.72
N ARG A 214 -0.11 -0.45 -19.83
CA ARG A 214 -0.97 -0.10 -20.97
C ARG A 214 -1.54 1.31 -20.86
N GLN A 215 -1.51 1.88 -19.66
CA GLN A 215 -2.15 3.14 -19.30
C GLN A 215 -1.21 4.34 -19.32
N THR A 216 0.10 4.11 -19.43
CA THR A 216 1.12 5.17 -19.54
C THR A 216 1.67 5.29 -20.96
N ILE A 217 1.88 6.53 -21.40
CA ILE A 217 2.53 6.90 -22.64
C ILE A 217 3.77 7.74 -22.32
N ILE A 218 4.85 7.50 -23.05
CA ILE A 218 6.06 8.29 -23.00
C ILE A 218 6.08 9.18 -24.23
N GLU A 219 6.11 10.49 -24.03
CA GLU A 219 6.18 11.50 -25.07
C GLU A 219 7.61 12.03 -25.17
N ILE A 220 8.16 12.00 -26.37
CA ILE A 220 9.46 12.61 -26.70
C ILE A 220 9.23 13.96 -27.38
N ASN A 221 10.01 14.97 -26.99
CA ASN A 221 10.04 16.32 -27.59
C ASN A 221 8.67 16.99 -27.72
N GLY A 222 7.80 16.84 -26.72
CA GLY A 222 6.46 17.45 -26.75
C GLY A 222 5.42 16.69 -27.58
N GLY A 223 5.70 15.42 -27.91
CA GLY A 223 4.72 14.51 -28.54
C GLY A 223 5.05 14.10 -29.97
N ASP A 224 6.20 14.51 -30.51
CA ASP A 224 6.71 14.12 -31.85
C ASP A 224 6.73 12.59 -32.02
N VAL A 225 7.07 11.90 -30.94
CA VAL A 225 7.03 10.43 -30.86
C VAL A 225 6.34 10.06 -29.56
N LYS A 226 5.37 9.14 -29.67
CA LYS A 226 4.73 8.53 -28.51
C LYS A 226 5.15 7.08 -28.44
N LEU A 227 5.59 6.67 -27.26
CA LEU A 227 6.07 5.33 -26.98
C LEU A 227 5.33 4.74 -25.78
N GLN A 228 5.38 3.42 -25.67
CA GLN A 228 4.84 2.68 -24.54
C GLN A 228 5.94 1.82 -23.93
N ALA A 229 6.03 1.82 -22.60
CA ALA A 229 6.94 0.94 -21.87
C ALA A 229 6.48 -0.51 -21.99
N VAL A 230 7.35 -1.39 -22.48
CA VAL A 230 7.06 -2.83 -22.66
C VAL A 230 7.93 -3.73 -21.81
N ALA A 231 9.07 -3.23 -21.35
CA ALA A 231 9.99 -3.91 -20.45
C ALA A 231 10.74 -2.88 -19.59
N ALA A 232 11.22 -3.30 -18.42
CA ALA A 232 12.08 -2.49 -17.57
C ALA A 232 13.09 -3.40 -16.84
N LYS A 233 14.38 -3.07 -16.92
CA LYS A 233 15.46 -3.82 -16.26
C LYS A 233 16.55 -2.84 -15.81
N GLY A 234 16.96 -2.90 -14.54
CA GLY A 234 17.88 -1.91 -13.98
C GLY A 234 17.34 -0.49 -14.19
N ARG A 235 18.19 0.44 -14.67
CA ARG A 235 17.82 1.81 -15.06
C ARG A 235 17.34 1.96 -16.51
N GLN A 236 17.10 0.85 -17.21
CA GLN A 236 16.64 0.85 -18.59
C GLN A 236 15.15 0.57 -18.67
N THR A 237 14.47 1.34 -19.52
CA THR A 237 13.08 1.12 -19.92
C THR A 237 13.06 0.80 -21.41
N GLY A 238 12.63 -0.41 -21.77
CA GLY A 238 12.41 -0.81 -23.16
C GLY A 238 11.08 -0.26 -23.66
N LEU A 239 11.10 0.41 -24.81
CA LEU A 239 10.00 1.19 -25.35
C LEU A 239 9.56 0.67 -26.73
N LYS A 240 8.26 0.74 -26.99
CA LYS A 240 7.68 0.47 -28.30
C LYS A 240 7.04 1.74 -28.84
N VAL A 241 7.39 2.14 -30.06
CA VAL A 241 6.75 3.28 -30.74
C VAL A 241 5.29 2.93 -31.02
N VAL A 242 4.38 3.81 -30.60
CA VAL A 242 2.94 3.69 -30.84
C VAL A 242 2.41 4.76 -31.80
N GLU A 243 3.12 5.88 -31.93
CA GLU A 243 2.80 6.98 -32.84
C GLU A 243 4.08 7.76 -33.19
N GLY A 244 4.18 8.23 -34.43
CA GLY A 244 5.36 8.93 -34.93
C GLY A 244 6.51 8.01 -35.34
N LYS A 245 7.69 8.59 -35.58
CA LYS A 245 8.93 7.88 -35.94
C LYS A 245 10.09 8.36 -35.07
N PHE A 246 10.76 7.42 -34.42
CA PHE A 246 11.95 7.73 -33.62
C PHE A 246 13.15 8.03 -34.53
N ASN A 247 13.69 9.24 -34.42
CA ASN A 247 14.80 9.74 -35.24
C ASN A 247 16.09 9.97 -34.42
N GLY A 248 16.17 9.49 -33.18
CA GLY A 248 17.37 9.57 -32.33
C GLY A 248 17.57 10.87 -31.56
N LYS A 249 17.02 12.01 -31.98
CA LYS A 249 17.14 13.27 -31.25
C LYS A 249 16.12 13.36 -30.10
N VAL A 250 16.61 13.47 -28.86
CA VAL A 250 15.77 13.57 -27.66
C VAL A 250 16.25 14.72 -26.77
N ASP A 251 15.44 15.77 -26.70
CA ASP A 251 15.67 16.94 -25.84
C ASP A 251 14.85 16.83 -24.53
N ARG A 252 13.70 16.13 -24.58
CA ARG A 252 12.76 16.01 -23.45
C ARG A 252 11.99 14.71 -23.47
N VAL A 253 11.80 14.11 -22.29
CA VAL A 253 11.01 12.89 -22.09
C VAL A 253 9.96 13.16 -21.02
N ARG A 254 8.69 13.02 -21.38
CA ARG A 254 7.55 13.19 -20.47
C ARG A 254 6.77 11.89 -20.37
N VAL A 255 6.39 11.49 -19.17
CA VAL A 255 5.48 10.36 -18.94
C VAL A 255 4.08 10.93 -18.71
N VAL A 256 3.09 10.40 -19.42
CA VAL A 256 1.68 10.78 -19.35
C VAL A 256 0.85 9.55 -19.02
N GLY A 257 -0.08 9.69 -18.08
CA GLY A 257 -0.89 8.60 -17.56
C GLY A 257 -0.49 8.17 -16.16
N ARG A 258 -1.27 7.25 -15.59
CA ARG A 258 -1.02 6.63 -14.29
C ARG A 258 -0.58 5.19 -14.49
N GLU A 259 0.35 4.74 -13.67
CA GLU A 259 0.77 3.35 -13.69
C GLU A 259 -0.37 2.44 -13.22
N GLU A 260 -0.36 1.19 -13.70
CA GLU A 260 -1.31 0.18 -13.26
C GLU A 260 -1.13 -0.12 -11.76
N LEU A 261 -2.23 -0.58 -11.15
CA LEU A 261 -2.28 -0.94 -9.73
C LEU A 261 -1.22 -2.00 -9.41
N THR A 262 -0.57 -1.81 -8.27
CA THR A 262 0.37 -2.75 -7.68
C THR A 262 -0.35 -4.02 -7.23
N ARG A 263 0.40 -5.10 -6.98
CA ARG A 263 -0.17 -6.36 -6.45
C ARG A 263 -0.85 -6.17 -5.09
N ALA A 264 -0.34 -5.26 -4.26
CA ALA A 264 -0.95 -4.92 -2.98
C ALA A 264 -2.29 -4.21 -3.15
N GLU A 265 -2.34 -3.19 -4.01
CA GLU A 265 -3.57 -2.46 -4.33
C GLU A 265 -4.62 -3.41 -4.95
N LEU A 266 -4.23 -4.29 -5.88
CA LEU A 266 -5.12 -5.30 -6.46
C LEU A 266 -5.66 -6.29 -5.41
N SER A 267 -4.81 -6.73 -4.47
CA SER A 267 -5.26 -7.65 -3.41
C SER A 267 -6.21 -6.98 -2.41
N ARG A 268 -6.02 -5.68 -2.15
CA ARG A 268 -6.91 -4.89 -1.30
C ARG A 268 -8.25 -4.64 -1.99
N ASP A 269 -8.23 -4.21 -3.24
CA ASP A 269 -9.44 -3.96 -4.03
C ASP A 269 -10.25 -5.26 -4.23
N GLU A 270 -9.58 -6.40 -4.42
CA GLU A 270 -10.24 -7.71 -4.43
C GLU A 270 -10.88 -8.06 -3.09
N HIS A 271 -10.19 -7.83 -1.97
CA HIS A 271 -10.75 -8.11 -0.65
C HIS A 271 -12.04 -7.32 -0.42
N ILE A 272 -12.07 -6.03 -0.76
CA ILE A 272 -13.26 -5.18 -0.64
C ILE A 272 -14.38 -5.66 -1.57
N LEU A 273 -14.06 -6.04 -2.80
CA LEU A 273 -15.02 -6.62 -3.74
C LEU A 273 -15.69 -7.87 -3.15
N LEU A 274 -14.89 -8.81 -2.64
CA LEU A 274 -15.39 -10.09 -2.11
C LEU A 274 -16.19 -9.90 -0.81
N VAL A 275 -15.84 -8.93 0.02
CA VAL A 275 -16.63 -8.55 1.21
C VAL A 275 -18.00 -7.99 0.78
N LEU A 276 -18.06 -7.08 -0.18
CA LEU A 276 -19.33 -6.54 -0.68
C LEU A 276 -20.17 -7.53 -1.49
N GLN A 277 -19.54 -8.58 -2.02
CA GLN A 277 -20.22 -9.72 -2.65
C GLN A 277 -20.70 -10.77 -1.64
N ASN A 278 -20.49 -10.54 -0.33
CA ASN A 278 -20.77 -11.49 0.74
C ASN A 278 -20.05 -12.84 0.57
N ALA A 279 -18.89 -12.83 -0.11
CA ALA A 279 -18.03 -14.00 -0.28
C ALA A 279 -16.99 -14.10 0.85
N HIS A 280 -16.62 -12.97 1.47
CA HIS A 280 -15.73 -12.90 2.62
C HIS A 280 -16.39 -12.13 3.76
N THR A 281 -16.17 -12.56 5.01
CA THR A 281 -16.58 -11.78 6.18
C THR A 281 -15.44 -10.88 6.64
N LEU A 282 -15.72 -9.59 6.80
CA LEU A 282 -14.71 -8.60 7.20
C LEU A 282 -14.10 -8.91 8.58
N VAL A 283 -14.93 -9.35 9.52
CA VAL A 283 -14.55 -9.57 10.93
C VAL A 283 -14.16 -11.01 11.26
N GLU A 284 -13.83 -11.85 10.26
CA GLU A 284 -13.34 -13.22 10.50
C GLU A 284 -11.99 -13.25 11.22
N SER A 285 -11.12 -12.28 10.95
CA SER A 285 -9.79 -12.21 11.53
C SER A 285 -9.82 -11.55 12.91
N PRO A 286 -9.25 -12.18 13.97
CA PRO A 286 -9.13 -11.55 15.29
C PRO A 286 -8.39 -10.22 15.24
N TYR A 287 -7.41 -10.07 14.34
CA TYR A 287 -6.65 -8.82 14.19
C TYR A 287 -7.48 -7.74 13.49
N VAL A 288 -8.32 -8.11 12.51
CA VAL A 288 -9.22 -7.13 11.88
C VAL A 288 -10.23 -6.62 12.92
N HIS A 289 -10.80 -7.52 13.71
CA HIS A 289 -11.69 -7.15 14.81
C HIS A 289 -10.97 -6.26 15.84
N MET A 290 -9.78 -6.64 16.30
CA MET A 290 -9.02 -5.89 17.31
C MET A 290 -8.66 -4.46 16.88
N VAL A 291 -8.35 -4.26 15.60
CA VAL A 291 -7.89 -2.96 15.08
C VAL A 291 -9.06 -2.07 14.68
N TRP A 292 -10.01 -2.56 13.87
CA TRP A 292 -11.05 -1.71 13.29
C TRP A 292 -12.42 -1.84 13.95
N PHE A 293 -12.70 -2.96 14.63
CA PHE A 293 -14.01 -3.25 15.22
C PHE A 293 -13.93 -3.70 16.69
N PRO A 294 -13.19 -2.99 17.57
CA PRO A 294 -12.92 -3.44 18.94
C PRO A 294 -14.16 -3.50 19.83
N SER A 295 -15.26 -2.84 19.44
CA SER A 295 -16.51 -2.73 20.22
C SER A 295 -17.55 -3.79 19.86
N ASP A 296 -17.28 -4.65 18.88
CA ASP A 296 -18.21 -5.70 18.47
C ASP A 296 -18.29 -6.79 19.56
N SER A 297 -19.52 -7.21 19.87
CA SER A 297 -19.86 -7.99 21.08
C SER A 297 -19.41 -9.45 21.08
N ASN A 298 -18.91 -9.97 19.94
CA ASN A 298 -18.42 -11.33 19.78
C ASN A 298 -17.08 -11.34 19.03
N PRO A 299 -15.94 -11.07 19.70
CA PRO A 299 -14.64 -11.19 19.06
C PRO A 299 -14.42 -12.64 18.59
N PRO A 300 -13.85 -12.86 17.38
CA PRO A 300 -13.42 -14.17 16.95
C PRO A 300 -12.51 -14.78 18.02
N GLN A 301 -12.71 -16.05 18.35
CA GLN A 301 -11.81 -16.73 19.28
C GLN A 301 -10.40 -16.68 18.70
N GLY A 302 -9.48 -16.01 19.40
CA GLY A 302 -8.07 -16.02 19.03
C GLY A 302 -7.54 -17.45 19.03
N PRO A 303 -6.42 -17.74 18.33
CA PRO A 303 -5.85 -19.07 18.30
C PRO A 303 -5.60 -19.59 19.72
N THR A 304 -6.35 -20.62 20.11
CA THR A 304 -6.21 -21.31 21.41
C THR A 304 -4.95 -22.16 21.39
N GLY A 305 -3.80 -21.53 21.53
CA GLY A 305 -2.54 -22.20 21.84
C GLY A 305 -2.47 -22.53 23.33
N ARG A 306 -1.86 -23.67 23.68
CA ARG A 306 -1.37 -23.88 25.05
C ARG A 306 -0.45 -22.71 25.40
N VAL A 307 -0.76 -21.97 26.46
CA VAL A 307 0.14 -20.99 27.06
C VAL A 307 1.38 -21.76 27.53
N VAL A 308 2.42 -21.80 26.72
CA VAL A 308 3.72 -22.29 27.17
C VAL A 308 4.46 -21.08 27.69
N SER A 309 4.64 -21.01 29.00
CA SER A 309 5.51 -20.01 29.63
C SER A 309 6.96 -20.36 29.34
N THR A 310 7.44 -20.08 28.13
CA THR A 310 8.88 -20.09 27.85
C THR A 310 9.45 -18.77 28.36
N GLY A 311 10.06 -18.79 29.55
CA GLY A 311 10.86 -17.65 30.00
C GLY A 311 11.94 -17.35 28.98
N GLY A 312 12.08 -16.08 28.58
CA GLY A 312 13.09 -15.58 27.64
C GLY A 312 14.50 -15.55 28.26
N ASN A 313 14.99 -16.70 28.73
CA ASN A 313 16.27 -16.81 29.43
C ASN A 313 17.39 -17.20 28.45
N THR A 314 17.56 -16.42 27.39
CA THR A 314 18.69 -16.56 26.45
C THR A 314 19.71 -15.45 26.67
N ASP A 315 20.99 -15.71 26.41
CA ASP A 315 22.09 -14.72 26.46
C ASP A 315 21.73 -13.43 25.68
N ALA A 316 21.00 -13.60 24.58
CA ALA A 316 20.48 -12.51 23.75
C ALA A 316 19.57 -11.53 24.51
N PHE A 317 18.78 -12.03 25.48
CA PHE A 317 17.90 -11.20 26.33
C PHE A 317 18.70 -10.57 27.47
N GLU A 318 19.76 -11.24 27.94
CA GLU A 318 20.63 -10.72 29.00
C GLU A 318 21.38 -9.45 28.57
N ALA A 319 21.76 -9.36 27.30
CA ALA A 319 22.42 -8.18 26.72
C ALA A 319 21.47 -6.98 26.50
N LEU A 320 20.14 -7.17 26.60
CA LEU A 320 19.17 -6.08 26.43
C LEU A 320 19.03 -5.25 27.70
N ASN A 321 18.83 -3.94 27.50
CA ASN A 321 18.44 -3.05 28.59
C ASN A 321 17.00 -3.38 29.08
N ALA A 322 16.57 -2.75 30.17
CA ALA A 322 15.28 -3.05 30.79
C ALA A 322 14.06 -2.83 29.86
N SER A 323 14.03 -1.75 29.06
CA SER A 323 12.90 -1.46 28.17
C SER A 323 12.88 -2.40 26.97
N GLN A 324 14.03 -2.66 26.36
CA GLN A 324 14.20 -3.63 25.27
C GLN A 324 13.82 -5.04 25.72
N ARG A 325 14.28 -5.48 26.90
CA ARG A 325 13.94 -6.80 27.46
C ARG A 325 12.45 -6.95 27.71
N LYS A 326 11.79 -5.89 28.21
CA LYS A 326 10.34 -5.88 28.41
C LYS A 326 9.59 -6.11 27.10
N VAL A 327 10.01 -5.42 26.02
CA VAL A 327 9.44 -5.61 24.67
C VAL A 327 9.72 -7.02 24.15
N ALA A 328 10.97 -7.49 24.23
CA ALA A 328 11.34 -8.81 23.74
C ALA A 328 10.56 -9.93 24.45
N ASN A 329 10.35 -9.80 25.77
CA ASN A 329 9.50 -10.72 26.53
C ASN A 329 8.04 -10.68 26.06
N ALA A 330 7.48 -9.50 25.82
CA ALA A 330 6.13 -9.35 25.28
C ALA A 330 5.98 -10.01 23.90
N MET A 331 6.99 -9.86 23.03
CA MET A 331 7.00 -10.48 21.70
C MET A 331 6.89 -12.00 21.79
N ILE A 332 7.68 -12.65 22.66
CA ILE A 332 7.74 -14.13 22.73
C ILE A 332 6.62 -14.74 23.57
N THR A 333 5.93 -13.97 24.41
CA THR A 333 4.88 -14.47 25.31
C THR A 333 3.56 -14.63 24.56
N ASP A 334 2.92 -15.80 24.61
CA ASP A 334 1.66 -16.06 23.89
C ASP A 334 0.49 -15.16 24.31
N GLY A 335 0.46 -14.70 25.57
CA GLY A 335 -0.64 -13.92 26.14
C GLY A 335 -0.88 -12.53 25.54
N GLU A 336 0.04 -11.99 24.75
CA GLU A 336 -0.12 -10.67 24.11
C GLU A 336 -0.06 -10.78 22.57
N PRO A 337 -1.17 -11.06 21.87
CA PRO A 337 -1.16 -11.33 20.43
C PRO A 337 -0.71 -10.14 19.58
N LEU A 338 -0.95 -8.91 20.02
CA LEU A 338 -0.51 -7.68 19.37
C LEU A 338 0.42 -6.91 20.31
N VAL A 339 1.70 -6.82 19.94
CA VAL A 339 2.71 -6.03 20.66
C VAL A 339 3.01 -4.78 19.87
N ILE A 340 2.91 -3.62 20.51
CA ILE A 340 3.19 -2.34 19.86
C ILE A 340 4.35 -1.68 20.60
N ALA A 341 5.47 -1.49 19.91
CA ALA A 341 6.65 -0.86 20.46
C ALA A 341 6.92 0.44 19.69
N HIS A 342 6.79 1.57 20.36
CA HIS A 342 7.32 2.82 19.84
C HIS A 342 8.72 3.04 20.39
N ALA A 343 9.62 3.49 19.53
CA ALA A 343 10.99 3.78 19.92
C ALA A 343 11.23 5.28 19.86
N GLY A 344 12.19 5.76 20.64
CA GLY A 344 12.78 7.07 20.40
C GLY A 344 13.55 7.12 19.06
N PRO A 345 14.29 8.21 18.81
CA PRO A 345 14.97 8.48 17.55
C PRO A 345 15.97 7.37 17.19
N PRO A 346 16.48 7.33 15.95
CA PRO A 346 17.36 6.26 15.50
C PRO A 346 18.51 5.97 16.48
N GLY A 347 18.67 4.70 16.86
CA GLY A 347 19.67 4.28 17.84
C GLY A 347 19.13 3.81 19.19
N THR A 348 17.83 3.65 19.35
CA THR A 348 17.18 3.10 20.56
C THR A 348 17.18 1.57 20.67
N GLY A 349 17.77 0.90 19.68
CA GLY A 349 17.90 -0.56 19.65
C GLY A 349 16.63 -1.32 19.24
N LYS A 350 15.76 -0.72 18.40
CA LYS A 350 14.63 -1.42 17.74
C LYS A 350 15.07 -2.76 17.15
N THR A 351 16.05 -2.71 16.24
CA THR A 351 16.55 -3.90 15.55
C THR A 351 17.27 -4.87 16.49
N THR A 352 17.92 -4.39 17.55
CA THR A 352 18.53 -5.25 18.58
C THR A 352 17.47 -6.04 19.35
N THR A 353 16.34 -5.39 19.66
CA THR A 353 15.19 -6.00 20.33
C THR A 353 14.54 -7.05 19.44
N ILE A 354 14.26 -6.68 18.18
CA ILE A 354 13.73 -7.60 17.16
C ILE A 354 14.64 -8.82 17.02
N ALA A 355 15.95 -8.60 16.88
CA ALA A 355 16.93 -9.68 16.71
C ALA A 355 16.95 -10.67 17.88
N ALA A 356 16.81 -10.20 19.12
CA ALA A 356 16.73 -11.10 20.28
C ALA A 356 15.49 -12.01 20.22
N ALA A 357 14.33 -11.45 19.83
CA ALA A 357 13.11 -12.24 19.65
C ALA A 357 13.21 -13.22 18.46
N LEU A 358 13.83 -12.80 17.34
CA LEU A 358 14.08 -13.68 16.19
C LEU A 358 14.98 -14.86 16.56
N GLU A 359 16.04 -14.62 17.34
CA GLU A 359 16.93 -15.66 17.84
C GLU A 359 16.19 -16.67 18.72
N HIS A 360 15.31 -16.19 19.61
CA HIS A 360 14.44 -17.06 20.42
C HIS A 360 13.51 -17.91 19.54
N TRP A 361 12.76 -17.29 18.62
CA TRP A 361 11.83 -18.02 17.75
C TRP A 361 12.53 -19.02 16.84
N GLN A 362 13.69 -18.67 16.29
CA GLN A 362 14.51 -19.59 15.50
C GLN A 362 14.90 -20.84 16.32
N ASN A 363 15.35 -20.66 17.56
CA ASN A 363 15.73 -21.77 18.43
C ASN A 363 14.55 -22.66 18.84
N GLN A 364 13.33 -22.15 18.75
CA GLN A 364 12.08 -22.89 18.96
C GLN A 364 11.45 -23.38 17.65
N GLU A 365 12.16 -23.26 16.52
CA GLU A 365 11.69 -23.58 15.17
C GLU A 365 10.39 -22.86 14.75
N GLN A 366 10.11 -21.71 15.36
CA GLN A 366 8.91 -20.93 15.13
C GLN A 366 9.08 -20.01 13.92
N PRO A 367 8.22 -20.11 12.89
CA PRO A 367 8.33 -19.29 11.69
C PRO A 367 7.96 -17.84 11.98
N VAL A 368 8.71 -16.91 11.41
CA VAL A 368 8.52 -15.48 11.55
C VAL A 368 8.78 -14.74 10.24
N TRP A 369 7.89 -13.81 9.94
CA TRP A 369 8.01 -12.88 8.83
C TRP A 369 8.28 -11.48 9.38
N VAL A 370 9.34 -10.85 8.88
CA VAL A 370 9.72 -9.48 9.23
C VAL A 370 9.52 -8.61 8.00
N ILE A 371 8.74 -7.55 8.14
CA ILE A 371 8.41 -6.66 7.04
C ILE A 371 8.72 -5.20 7.35
N ALA A 372 8.94 -4.45 6.27
CA ALA A 372 8.97 -2.99 6.30
C ALA A 372 8.19 -2.45 5.08
N GLN A 373 7.88 -1.15 5.10
CA GLN A 373 7.19 -0.50 3.98
C GLN A 373 8.04 -0.51 2.70
N SER A 374 9.34 -0.21 2.84
CA SER A 374 10.26 -0.04 1.72
C SER A 374 11.36 -1.11 1.71
N ASN A 375 11.97 -1.25 0.54
CA ASN A 375 13.10 -2.13 0.33
C ASN A 375 14.34 -1.70 1.12
N VAL A 376 14.60 -0.39 1.25
CA VAL A 376 15.65 0.11 2.17
C VAL A 376 15.34 -0.25 3.61
N GLY A 377 14.08 -0.23 4.04
CA GLY A 377 13.68 -0.70 5.38
C GLY A 377 14.08 -2.15 5.61
N VAL A 378 13.69 -3.05 4.72
CA VAL A 378 14.03 -4.49 4.79
C VAL A 378 15.54 -4.71 4.81
N LYS A 379 16.27 -4.00 3.94
CA LYS A 379 17.73 -4.03 3.88
C LYS A 379 18.38 -3.63 5.20
N ASN A 380 17.93 -2.53 5.80
CA ASN A 380 18.49 -2.02 7.04
C ASN A 380 18.35 -3.04 8.18
N ILE A 381 17.25 -3.78 8.20
CA ILE A 381 17.05 -4.90 9.13
C ILE A 381 18.06 -6.00 8.83
N ALA A 382 18.12 -6.50 7.59
CA ALA A 382 19.02 -7.56 7.18
C ALA A 382 20.50 -7.26 7.50
N LEU A 383 20.98 -6.06 7.15
CA LEU A 383 22.35 -5.61 7.46
C LEU A 383 22.60 -5.51 8.96
N SER A 384 21.59 -5.15 9.75
CA SER A 384 21.72 -5.09 11.20
C SER A 384 21.81 -6.49 11.82
N LEU A 385 21.05 -7.47 11.29
CA LEU A 385 21.15 -8.88 11.69
C LEU A 385 22.53 -9.44 11.34
N PHE A 386 23.01 -9.20 10.12
CA PHE A 386 24.33 -9.63 9.66
C PHE A 386 25.47 -9.01 10.50
N LYS A 387 25.41 -7.69 10.76
CA LYS A 387 26.41 -7.02 11.61
C LYS A 387 26.37 -7.50 13.07
N ARG A 388 25.22 -7.91 13.58
CA ARG A 388 25.09 -8.50 14.91
C ARG A 388 25.75 -9.86 14.97
N GLU A 389 25.53 -10.73 13.97
CA GLU A 389 26.21 -12.02 13.86
C GLU A 389 27.72 -11.85 13.92
N GLN A 390 28.29 -10.91 13.14
CA GLN A 390 29.73 -10.63 13.15
C GLN A 390 30.27 -10.16 14.51
N LYS A 391 29.45 -9.48 15.31
CA LYS A 391 29.85 -8.96 16.63
C LYS A 391 29.71 -9.95 17.77
N THR A 392 28.70 -10.82 17.68
CA THR A 392 28.27 -11.68 18.80
C THR A 392 28.57 -13.14 18.56
N GLY A 393 28.76 -13.56 17.31
CA GLY A 393 28.84 -14.97 16.90
C GLY A 393 27.48 -15.68 16.84
N HIS A 394 26.39 -15.03 17.29
CA HIS A 394 25.05 -15.60 17.27
C HIS A 394 24.39 -15.39 15.90
N LYS A 395 24.25 -16.49 15.15
CA LYS A 395 23.68 -16.48 13.79
C LYS A 395 22.16 -16.54 13.81
N ILE A 396 21.53 -15.59 13.14
CA ILE A 396 20.11 -15.64 12.78
C ILE A 396 20.04 -16.00 11.30
N ASN A 397 19.57 -17.21 10.98
CA ASN A 397 19.41 -17.71 9.63
C ASN A 397 18.13 -17.14 9.00
N PHE A 398 18.29 -16.11 8.17
CA PHE A 398 17.17 -15.45 7.49
C PHE A 398 17.27 -15.55 5.96
N LYS A 399 16.15 -15.35 5.27
CA LYS A 399 16.09 -15.14 3.82
C LYS A 399 15.33 -13.87 3.49
N ILE A 400 15.73 -13.16 2.44
CA ILE A 400 15.07 -11.95 1.96
C ILE A 400 14.31 -12.30 0.69
N ILE A 401 12.99 -12.16 0.69
CA ILE A 401 12.16 -12.36 -0.48
C ILE A 401 11.73 -11.00 -1.04
N VAL A 402 11.97 -10.76 -2.32
CA VAL A 402 11.58 -9.50 -2.96
C VAL A 402 10.89 -9.64 -4.30
N SER A 403 10.01 -8.68 -4.57
CA SER A 403 9.43 -8.54 -5.90
C SER A 403 10.44 -7.87 -6.84
N MET A 404 10.68 -8.49 -7.99
CA MET A 404 11.49 -7.91 -9.07
C MET A 404 10.97 -6.53 -9.45
N GLU A 405 9.65 -6.33 -9.58
CA GLU A 405 9.06 -5.06 -10.00
C GLU A 405 9.31 -3.91 -9.00
N PHE A 406 9.53 -4.22 -7.71
CA PHE A 406 9.71 -3.25 -6.63
C PHE A 406 11.13 -3.15 -6.08
N HIS A 407 12.06 -4.00 -6.56
CA HIS A 407 13.45 -4.28 -6.13
C HIS A 407 14.41 -3.07 -5.96
N PHE A 408 13.96 -1.84 -5.74
CA PHE A 408 14.54 -0.79 -6.57
C PHE A 408 14.89 0.53 -5.89
N GLU A 409 15.37 0.34 -4.65
CA GLU A 409 16.48 1.12 -4.08
C GLU A 409 17.74 0.25 -3.97
N TRP A 410 17.80 -0.86 -4.73
CA TRP A 410 18.91 -1.81 -4.67
C TRP A 410 19.93 -1.44 -5.72
N HIS A 411 20.96 -0.72 -5.29
CA HIS A 411 22.20 -0.76 -6.03
C HIS A 411 22.84 -2.13 -5.81
N GLU A 412 23.16 -2.85 -6.90
CA GLU A 412 23.70 -4.22 -6.86
C GLU A 412 24.94 -4.32 -5.97
N TYR A 413 25.82 -3.30 -5.97
CA TYR A 413 27.01 -3.22 -5.09
C TYR A 413 26.72 -3.14 -3.58
N MET A 414 25.47 -2.87 -3.18
CA MET A 414 25.12 -2.71 -1.76
C MET A 414 24.70 -4.02 -1.09
N TYR A 415 24.68 -5.13 -1.83
CA TYR A 415 24.25 -6.44 -1.37
C TYR A 415 25.31 -7.52 -1.55
N ASP A 416 26.53 -7.20 -1.99
CA ASP A 416 27.63 -8.17 -2.14
C ASP A 416 27.77 -9.08 -0.89
N ASP A 417 27.58 -8.50 0.30
CA ASP A 417 27.66 -9.23 1.58
C ASP A 417 26.42 -10.09 1.92
N ILE A 418 25.26 -9.85 1.28
CA ILE A 418 23.98 -10.48 1.62
C ILE A 418 23.21 -11.08 0.43
N GLU A 419 23.80 -11.12 -0.76
CA GLU A 419 23.22 -11.69 -1.98
C GLU A 419 22.83 -13.17 -1.80
N LEU A 420 23.61 -13.93 -1.02
CA LEU A 420 23.32 -15.34 -0.70
C LEU A 420 22.05 -15.55 0.14
N TYR A 421 21.52 -14.50 0.75
CA TYR A 421 20.26 -14.53 1.51
C TYR A 421 19.06 -14.18 0.64
N LEU A 422 19.28 -13.79 -0.61
CA LEU A 422 18.28 -13.21 -1.49
C LEU A 422 17.51 -14.26 -2.27
N ILE A 423 16.20 -14.04 -2.41
CA ILE A 423 15.32 -14.79 -3.31
C ILE A 423 14.44 -13.78 -4.05
N ARG A 424 14.60 -13.66 -5.36
CA ARG A 424 13.82 -12.72 -6.16
C ARG A 424 12.59 -13.38 -6.75
N SER A 425 11.53 -12.59 -6.94
CA SER A 425 10.26 -13.12 -7.42
C SER A 425 10.28 -13.62 -8.86
N ASP A 426 11.29 -13.25 -9.66
CA ASP A 426 11.51 -13.77 -11.01
C ASP A 426 12.16 -15.16 -11.01
N GLU A 427 12.72 -15.61 -9.90
CA GLU A 427 13.18 -17.00 -9.70
C GLU A 427 12.01 -17.96 -9.44
N PHE A 428 10.80 -17.44 -9.21
CA PHE A 428 9.59 -18.23 -8.98
C PHE A 428 9.04 -18.83 -10.29
N GLY A 429 9.80 -19.73 -10.90
CA GLY A 429 9.47 -20.44 -12.14
C GLY A 429 9.19 -21.93 -11.93
N GLU A 430 9.18 -22.68 -13.04
CA GLU A 430 9.15 -24.15 -13.00
C GLU A 430 10.42 -24.68 -12.32
N GLY A 431 10.25 -25.51 -11.30
CA GLY A 431 11.36 -26.08 -10.52
C GLY A 431 11.74 -25.29 -9.26
N PHE A 432 11.09 -24.16 -8.96
CA PHE A 432 11.28 -23.50 -7.66
C PHE A 432 10.78 -24.41 -6.53
N ASP A 433 11.69 -24.76 -5.61
CA ASP A 433 11.37 -25.51 -4.40
C ASP A 433 11.75 -24.69 -3.16
N PRO A 434 10.78 -24.28 -2.32
CA PRO A 434 11.04 -23.59 -1.07
C PRO A 434 12.05 -24.31 -0.18
N ARG A 435 12.08 -25.65 -0.18
CA ARG A 435 12.99 -26.46 0.65
C ARG A 435 14.45 -26.23 0.29
N ILE A 436 14.73 -25.98 -0.99
CA ILE A 436 16.09 -25.74 -1.50
C ILE A 436 16.47 -24.27 -1.29
N HIS A 437 15.60 -23.34 -1.69
CA HIS A 437 15.93 -21.91 -1.72
C HIS A 437 15.91 -21.27 -0.32
N ILE A 438 14.93 -21.66 0.50
CA ILE A 438 14.79 -21.16 1.88
C ILE A 438 15.66 -21.98 2.84
N GLY A 439 15.85 -23.28 2.55
CA GLY A 439 16.62 -24.18 3.40
C GLY A 439 15.99 -24.30 4.78
N THR A 440 16.82 -24.32 5.82
CA THR A 440 16.36 -24.44 7.23
C THR A 440 15.91 -23.11 7.84
N SER A 441 15.93 -22.00 7.08
CA SER A 441 15.58 -20.68 7.62
C SER A 441 14.11 -20.63 8.05
N LYS A 442 13.87 -20.07 9.24
CA LYS A 442 12.54 -19.79 9.78
C LYS A 442 12.19 -18.29 9.77
N VAL A 443 13.14 -17.46 9.34
CA VAL A 443 13.04 -16.00 9.37
C VAL A 443 13.01 -15.47 7.95
N ILE A 444 11.87 -14.93 7.52
CA ILE A 444 11.72 -14.34 6.19
C ILE A 444 11.60 -12.82 6.29
N LEU A 445 12.42 -12.10 5.55
CA LEU A 445 12.39 -10.64 5.42
C LEU A 445 11.78 -10.27 4.07
N CYS A 446 10.79 -9.37 4.03
CA CYS A 446 10.25 -8.87 2.75
C CYS A 446 9.53 -7.53 2.91
N THR A 447 9.15 -6.87 1.82
CA THR A 447 8.31 -5.66 1.92
C THR A 447 6.86 -6.01 2.23
N LEU A 448 6.11 -5.07 2.80
CA LEU A 448 4.66 -5.19 2.98
C LEU A 448 3.95 -5.58 1.66
N SER A 449 4.34 -4.96 0.55
CA SER A 449 3.78 -5.25 -0.77
C SER A 449 4.05 -6.68 -1.24
N MET A 450 5.18 -7.28 -0.87
CA MET A 450 5.53 -8.65 -1.24
C MET A 450 4.59 -9.68 -0.61
N LEU A 451 4.04 -9.40 0.58
CA LEU A 451 3.05 -10.28 1.22
C LEU A 451 1.76 -10.46 0.39
N SER A 452 1.45 -9.50 -0.48
CA SER A 452 0.29 -9.57 -1.38
C SER A 452 0.57 -10.37 -2.66
N HIS A 453 1.82 -10.76 -2.91
CA HIS A 453 2.22 -11.43 -4.15
C HIS A 453 1.74 -12.90 -4.19
N ASP A 454 0.99 -13.27 -5.23
CA ASP A 454 0.40 -14.62 -5.38
C ASP A 454 1.44 -15.74 -5.42
N ALA A 455 2.65 -15.43 -5.88
CA ALA A 455 3.72 -16.40 -5.96
C ALA A 455 4.06 -17.03 -4.60
N LEU A 456 3.88 -16.30 -3.49
CA LEU A 456 4.10 -16.87 -2.15
C LEU A 456 3.16 -18.05 -1.85
N VAL A 457 1.93 -18.00 -2.38
CA VAL A 457 0.95 -19.08 -2.26
C VAL A 457 1.22 -20.15 -3.32
N LYS A 458 1.35 -19.75 -4.59
CA LYS A 458 1.53 -20.68 -5.72
C LYS A 458 2.77 -21.57 -5.57
N GLN A 459 3.85 -21.01 -5.04
CA GLN A 459 5.12 -21.71 -4.81
C GLN A 459 5.17 -22.40 -3.44
N LYS A 460 4.06 -22.47 -2.69
CA LYS A 460 3.97 -23.12 -1.38
C LYS A 460 4.95 -22.56 -0.33
N ILE A 461 5.42 -21.33 -0.50
CA ILE A 461 6.33 -20.68 0.45
C ILE A 461 5.64 -20.50 1.80
N LEU A 462 4.36 -20.11 1.79
CA LEU A 462 3.55 -19.96 3.00
C LEU A 462 3.15 -21.30 3.65
N GLU A 463 3.24 -22.42 2.92
CA GLU A 463 3.11 -23.76 3.53
C GLU A 463 4.42 -24.17 4.20
N TYR A 464 5.57 -23.80 3.61
CA TYR A 464 6.89 -24.14 4.11
C TYR A 464 7.33 -23.27 5.31
N VAL A 465 7.06 -21.96 5.26
CA VAL A 465 7.24 -21.01 6.36
C VAL A 465 5.92 -20.31 6.64
N PRO A 466 5.04 -20.91 7.47
CA PRO A 466 3.72 -20.37 7.77
C PRO A 466 3.75 -18.97 8.38
N MET A 467 2.77 -18.14 8.02
CA MET A 467 2.60 -16.78 8.53
C MET A 467 2.00 -16.79 9.95
N GLU A 468 2.76 -17.29 10.94
CA GLU A 468 2.30 -17.34 12.33
C GLU A 468 2.70 -16.11 13.14
N ARG A 469 3.85 -15.50 12.82
CA ARG A 469 4.41 -14.36 13.54
C ARG A 469 4.82 -13.31 12.53
N LEU A 470 4.29 -12.11 12.70
CA LEU A 470 4.59 -10.97 11.85
C LEU A 470 5.25 -9.87 12.68
N VAL A 471 6.44 -9.45 12.28
CA VAL A 471 7.10 -8.25 12.80
C VAL A 471 7.05 -7.17 11.73
N VAL A 472 6.56 -6.00 12.07
CA VAL A 472 6.49 -4.83 11.19
C VAL A 472 7.43 -3.77 11.72
N ASP A 473 8.48 -3.44 10.98
CA ASP A 473 9.35 -2.30 11.28
C ASP A 473 8.89 -1.06 10.52
N GLU A 474 9.20 0.12 11.07
CA GLU A 474 8.76 1.42 10.57
C GLU A 474 7.23 1.52 10.37
N ALA A 475 6.46 0.87 11.25
CA ALA A 475 5.00 0.86 11.26
C ALA A 475 4.35 2.25 11.41
N SER A 476 5.12 3.26 11.86
CA SER A 476 4.68 4.66 11.91
C SER A 476 4.61 5.32 10.53
N GLN A 477 5.12 4.67 9.49
CA GLN A 477 5.09 5.16 8.11
C GLN A 477 4.03 4.43 7.26
N ILE A 478 3.27 3.50 7.86
CA ILE A 478 2.29 2.67 7.16
C ILE A 478 0.88 3.02 7.65
N ASP A 479 -0.03 3.30 6.72
CA ASP A 479 -1.45 3.45 7.01
C ASP A 479 -2.05 2.09 7.39
N MET A 480 -2.86 2.04 8.45
CA MET A 480 -3.35 0.77 8.98
C MET A 480 -4.15 -0.02 7.95
N PHE A 481 -4.88 0.65 7.06
CA PHE A 481 -5.68 -0.01 6.03
C PHE A 481 -4.85 -0.89 5.07
N GLU A 482 -3.54 -0.68 4.96
CA GLU A 482 -2.65 -1.58 4.21
C GLU A 482 -2.51 -2.98 4.83
N PHE A 483 -2.97 -3.18 6.08
CA PHE A 483 -2.95 -4.48 6.76
C PHE A 483 -4.27 -5.23 6.72
N MET A 484 -5.40 -4.59 6.40
CA MET A 484 -6.74 -5.19 6.56
C MET A 484 -6.89 -6.46 5.71
N HIS A 485 -6.57 -6.39 4.42
CA HIS A 485 -6.62 -7.54 3.52
C HIS A 485 -5.57 -8.60 3.86
N LEU A 486 -4.44 -8.21 4.44
CA LEU A 486 -3.39 -9.14 4.88
C LEU A 486 -3.81 -9.92 6.13
N PHE A 487 -4.39 -9.25 7.13
CA PHE A 487 -4.90 -9.90 8.34
C PHE A 487 -6.08 -10.82 8.06
N HIS A 488 -6.88 -10.52 7.03
CA HIS A 488 -7.87 -11.46 6.53
C HIS A 488 -7.21 -12.65 5.79
N LYS A 489 -6.23 -12.39 4.91
CA LYS A 489 -5.51 -13.43 4.15
C LYS A 489 -4.79 -14.44 5.05
N PHE A 490 -4.18 -13.98 6.14
CA PHE A 490 -3.32 -14.80 7.00
C PHE A 490 -4.06 -15.23 8.27
N ASN A 491 -4.96 -16.20 8.13
CA ASN A 491 -5.74 -16.75 9.25
C ASN A 491 -4.90 -17.59 10.26
N THR A 492 -3.65 -17.93 9.93
CA THR A 492 -2.72 -18.64 10.81
C THR A 492 -1.91 -17.73 11.73
N LEU A 493 -2.13 -16.41 11.64
CA LEU A 493 -1.39 -15.41 12.40
C LEU A 493 -1.71 -15.52 13.90
N LYS A 494 -0.67 -15.74 14.72
CA LYS A 494 -0.72 -15.89 16.18
C LYS A 494 -0.12 -14.71 16.92
N LYS A 495 0.87 -14.04 16.32
CA LYS A 495 1.55 -12.88 16.90
C LYS A 495 1.78 -11.79 15.86
N VAL A 496 1.49 -10.54 16.21
CA VAL A 496 1.88 -9.35 15.45
C VAL A 496 2.65 -8.41 16.35
N CYS A 497 3.83 -8.00 15.92
CA CYS A 497 4.68 -7.04 16.62
C CYS A 497 4.92 -5.83 15.72
N MET A 498 4.45 -4.64 16.11
CA MET A 498 4.61 -3.41 15.32
C MET A 498 5.59 -2.45 15.99
N PHE A 499 6.66 -2.12 15.26
CA PHE A 499 7.74 -1.23 15.67
C PHE A 499 7.72 0.05 14.85
N GLY A 500 7.90 1.19 15.48
CA GLY A 500 7.94 2.48 14.78
C GLY A 500 8.29 3.63 15.71
N ASP A 501 8.25 4.84 15.18
CA ASP A 501 8.39 6.07 15.96
C ASP A 501 7.33 7.08 15.50
N PRO A 502 6.25 7.28 16.27
CA PRO A 502 5.17 8.20 15.88
C PRO A 502 5.59 9.68 15.89
N LYS A 503 6.81 10.00 16.33
CA LYS A 503 7.39 11.34 16.26
C LYS A 503 8.24 11.56 15.00
N GLN A 504 8.40 10.55 14.15
CA GLN A 504 9.07 10.64 12.84
C GLN A 504 8.07 10.92 11.71
N LEU A 505 8.50 10.75 10.46
CA LEU A 505 7.69 11.02 9.27
C LEU A 505 6.38 10.20 9.30
N PRO A 506 5.23 10.83 8.99
CA PRO A 506 3.98 10.13 8.82
C PRO A 506 3.97 9.27 7.55
N PRO A 507 2.92 8.45 7.35
CA PRO A 507 2.69 7.78 6.08
C PRO A 507 2.69 8.75 4.89
N TYR A 508 3.27 8.30 3.77
CA TYR A 508 3.30 9.07 2.54
C TYR A 508 1.88 9.45 2.10
N GLY A 509 1.69 10.72 1.74
CA GLY A 509 0.41 11.23 1.28
C GLY A 509 -0.59 11.57 2.40
N LYS A 510 -0.20 11.54 3.68
CA LYS A 510 -1.04 12.00 4.80
C LYS A 510 -1.51 13.45 4.65
N GLU A 511 -0.77 14.30 3.95
CA GLU A 511 -1.20 15.67 3.62
C GLU A 511 -2.41 15.68 2.68
N ALA A 512 -2.43 14.80 1.67
CA ALA A 512 -3.55 14.63 0.74
C ALA A 512 -4.72 13.85 1.36
N ALA A 513 -4.43 12.87 2.22
CA ALA A 513 -5.40 12.06 2.95
C ALA A 513 -5.22 12.18 4.49
N PRO A 514 -5.72 13.27 5.12
CA PRO A 514 -5.48 13.55 6.54
C PRO A 514 -6.03 12.51 7.51
N ALA A 515 -7.00 11.70 7.08
CA ALA A 515 -7.63 10.66 7.88
C ALA A 515 -6.83 9.34 7.92
N MET A 516 -5.66 9.28 7.27
CA MET A 516 -4.74 8.15 7.45
C MET A 516 -4.28 8.01 8.89
N GLN A 517 -4.28 6.77 9.38
CA GLN A 517 -3.93 6.44 10.74
C GLN A 517 -2.92 5.29 10.77
N THR A 518 -1.89 5.46 11.57
CA THR A 518 -0.95 4.39 11.92
C THR A 518 -1.44 3.65 13.17
N ILE A 519 -0.81 2.53 13.51
CA ILE A 519 -1.12 1.80 14.75
C ILE A 519 -0.99 2.68 16.00
N PHE A 520 -0.10 3.67 15.96
CA PHE A 520 0.19 4.57 17.09
C PHE A 520 -0.87 5.67 17.26
N ASP A 521 -1.68 5.92 16.22
CA ASP A 521 -2.79 6.90 16.27
C ASP A 521 -4.05 6.31 16.93
N LEU A 522 -4.12 4.99 17.09
CA LEU A 522 -5.28 4.28 17.65
C LEU A 522 -5.29 4.35 19.18
N LYS A 523 -6.25 5.11 19.73
CA LYS A 523 -6.37 5.40 21.17
C LYS A 523 -6.42 4.14 22.04
N GLN A 524 -7.01 3.05 21.55
CA GLN A 524 -7.12 1.79 22.32
C GLN A 524 -5.76 1.17 22.64
N PHE A 525 -4.71 1.47 21.88
CA PHE A 525 -3.39 0.88 22.05
C PHE A 525 -2.36 1.79 22.73
N GLN A 526 -2.70 3.07 22.96
CA GLN A 526 -1.76 4.05 23.53
C GLN A 526 -1.28 3.67 24.94
N LYS A 527 -2.11 2.97 25.73
CA LYS A 527 -1.75 2.55 27.10
C LYS A 527 -0.96 1.24 27.15
N SER A 528 -1.11 0.39 26.14
CA SER A 528 -0.44 -0.91 26.04
C SER A 528 0.85 -0.85 25.22
N SER A 529 1.15 0.29 24.59
CA SER A 529 2.37 0.43 23.81
C SER A 529 3.63 0.52 24.69
N TYR A 530 4.69 -0.16 24.27
CA TYR A 530 5.97 -0.15 24.93
C TYR A 530 6.87 0.96 24.38
N PHE A 531 7.60 1.65 25.25
CA PHE A 531 8.58 2.68 24.86
C PHE A 531 10.02 2.15 24.99
N LEU A 532 10.79 2.16 23.90
CA LEU A 532 12.24 1.97 23.95
C LEU A 532 12.90 3.30 24.35
N ASP A 533 13.27 3.39 25.62
CA ASP A 533 13.56 4.66 26.31
C ASP A 533 15.04 5.05 26.35
N THR A 534 15.97 4.28 25.79
CA THR A 534 17.41 4.60 25.80
C THR A 534 17.98 4.66 24.38
N GLN A 535 18.59 5.78 24.01
CA GLN A 535 19.29 5.95 22.73
C GLN A 535 20.81 5.78 22.88
N TYR A 536 21.44 5.15 21.88
CA TYR A 536 22.87 4.80 21.86
C TYR A 536 23.67 5.46 20.73
N ARG A 537 23.05 6.34 19.94
CA ARG A 537 23.63 6.88 18.69
C ARG A 537 24.16 8.30 18.84
N MET A 538 23.38 9.17 19.47
CA MET A 538 23.67 10.59 19.55
C MET A 538 24.48 10.91 20.81
N PRO A 539 25.35 11.94 20.78
CA PRO A 539 25.96 12.50 21.98
C PRO A 539 24.90 12.87 23.03
N ILE A 540 25.24 12.70 24.32
CA ILE A 540 24.30 12.95 25.43
C ILE A 540 23.64 14.34 25.35
N PRO A 541 24.36 15.44 25.07
CA PRO A 541 23.73 16.76 25.01
C PRO A 541 22.64 16.88 23.93
N LEU A 542 22.89 16.33 22.74
CA LEU A 542 21.91 16.32 21.64
C LEU A 542 20.71 15.43 21.97
N GLY A 543 20.98 14.23 22.51
CA GLY A 543 19.91 13.33 22.94
C GLY A 543 19.05 13.92 24.05
N ASN A 544 19.63 14.67 25.00
CA ASN A 544 18.88 15.36 26.05
C ASN A 544 18.00 16.48 25.50
N PHE A 545 18.49 17.25 24.52
CA PHE A 545 17.69 18.27 23.84
C PHE A 545 16.48 17.65 23.13
N ILE A 546 16.69 16.58 22.35
CA ILE A 546 15.61 15.86 21.65
C ILE A 546 14.64 15.24 22.66
N SER A 547 15.15 14.63 23.73
CA SER A 547 14.34 14.04 24.80
C SER A 547 13.39 15.08 25.39
N LYS A 548 13.91 16.26 25.75
CA LYS A 548 13.12 17.36 26.31
C LYS A 548 12.08 17.89 25.35
N THR A 549 12.42 18.03 24.07
CA THR A 549 11.60 18.75 23.08
C THR A 549 10.54 17.86 22.42
N ILE A 550 10.82 16.56 22.24
CA ILE A 550 10.00 15.65 21.43
C ILE A 550 9.39 14.51 22.26
N TYR A 551 10.08 14.04 23.31
CA TYR A 551 9.74 12.82 24.05
C TYR A 551 9.45 13.07 25.54
N ASP A 552 9.02 14.27 25.91
CA ASP A 552 8.63 14.64 27.29
C ASP A 552 9.69 14.30 28.35
N SER A 553 10.97 14.41 28.00
CA SER A 553 12.12 14.03 28.85
C SER A 553 12.18 12.54 29.25
N LYS A 554 11.42 11.67 28.58
CA LYS A 554 11.40 10.22 28.87
C LYS A 554 12.55 9.45 28.20
N LEU A 555 13.20 10.05 27.20
CA LEU A 555 14.31 9.43 26.47
C LEU A 555 15.64 9.65 27.21
N LYS A 556 16.34 8.56 27.50
CA LYS A 556 17.68 8.49 28.10
C LYS A 556 18.75 8.41 27.01
N SER A 557 19.95 8.87 27.33
CA SER A 557 21.11 8.88 26.42
C SER A 557 22.27 8.09 27.00
N GLU A 558 22.77 7.10 26.26
CA GLU A 558 24.01 6.40 26.57
C GLU A 558 25.00 6.57 25.41
N HIS A 559 26.05 7.38 25.61
CA HIS A 559 27.05 7.63 24.58
C HIS A 559 28.40 7.98 25.20
N LYS A 560 29.50 7.73 24.46
CA LYS A 560 30.86 8.06 24.90
C LYS A 560 31.07 9.57 25.07
N ILE A 561 30.42 10.36 24.23
CA ILE A 561 30.45 11.83 24.25
C ILE A 561 29.37 12.34 25.20
N ARG A 562 29.79 12.90 26.35
CA ARG A 562 28.90 13.25 27.47
C ARG A 562 28.67 14.75 27.65
N ASP A 563 29.52 15.61 27.10
CA ASP A 563 29.46 17.06 27.29
C ASP A 563 29.51 17.81 25.96
N PHE A 564 29.14 19.10 26.00
CA PHE A 564 29.09 19.92 24.79
C PHE A 564 30.47 20.24 24.20
N ARG A 565 31.52 20.29 25.03
CA ARG A 565 32.89 20.64 24.58
C ARG A 565 33.50 19.50 23.77
N THR A 566 33.13 18.26 24.11
CA THR A 566 33.50 17.05 23.36
C THR A 566 32.49 16.70 22.27
N SER A 567 31.31 17.32 22.24
CA SER A 567 30.30 17.11 21.20
C SER A 567 30.53 17.97 19.96
N SER A 568 30.52 17.35 18.79
CA SER A 568 30.63 18.04 17.49
C SER A 568 29.33 18.74 17.05
N VAL A 569 28.57 19.31 17.99
CA VAL A 569 27.28 19.98 17.69
C VAL A 569 27.45 21.48 17.84
N LEU A 570 27.28 22.21 16.73
CA LEU A 570 27.34 23.66 16.67
C LEU A 570 26.09 24.17 15.96
N PHE A 571 25.45 25.21 16.52
CA PHE A 571 24.45 25.99 15.80
C PHE A 571 25.14 27.22 15.21
N VAL A 572 25.27 27.27 13.88
CA VAL A 572 25.89 28.41 13.19
C VAL A 572 24.80 29.38 12.79
N ASP A 573 24.83 30.54 13.42
CA ASP A 573 23.91 31.62 13.12
C ASP A 573 24.33 32.37 11.85
N VAL A 574 23.57 32.16 10.78
CA VAL A 574 23.80 32.76 9.46
C VAL A 574 22.88 33.94 9.17
N ARG A 575 22.52 34.75 10.19
CA ARG A 575 21.66 35.94 10.07
C ARG A 575 21.98 36.93 8.94
N LYS A 576 23.17 36.87 8.34
CA LYS A 576 23.59 37.70 7.20
C LYS A 576 23.36 37.06 5.83
N GLY A 577 22.94 35.79 5.77
CA GLY A 577 22.57 35.11 4.53
C GLY A 577 21.20 35.57 4.05
N ALA A 578 20.98 35.53 2.74
CA ALA A 578 19.68 35.77 2.11
C ALA A 578 19.36 34.58 1.21
N GLU A 579 18.12 34.10 1.25
CA GLU A 579 17.65 33.05 0.35
C GLU A 579 17.37 33.66 -1.04
N GLU A 580 17.89 33.04 -2.09
CA GLU A 580 17.63 33.44 -3.48
C GLU A 580 16.70 32.43 -4.15
N ARG A 581 15.66 32.90 -4.83
CA ARG A 581 14.74 32.00 -5.55
C ARG A 581 15.42 31.43 -6.80
N ALA A 582 15.49 30.10 -6.90
CA ALA A 582 16.02 29.35 -8.04
C ALA A 582 14.94 28.44 -8.64
N GLY A 583 14.15 28.98 -9.58
CA GLY A 583 13.01 28.28 -10.17
C GLY A 583 11.88 28.05 -9.15
N LEU A 584 11.63 26.77 -8.84
CA LEU A 584 10.70 26.34 -7.78
C LEU A 584 11.39 26.01 -6.44
N SER A 585 12.72 26.18 -6.36
CA SER A 585 13.53 25.96 -5.15
C SER A 585 14.14 27.27 -4.64
N TRP A 586 14.79 27.20 -3.49
CA TRP A 586 15.61 28.27 -2.91
C TRP A 586 17.09 27.87 -2.94
N LYS A 587 17.98 28.85 -3.05
CA LYS A 587 19.43 28.72 -2.99
C LYS A 587 19.99 29.57 -1.86
#